data_AF-A0A6L6Q2V4-F1
#
_entry.id   AF-A0A6L6Q2V4-F1
#
_cell.length_a   1.000
_cell.length_b   1.000
_cell.length_c   1.000
_cell.angle_alpha   90.00
_cell.angle_beta   90.00
_cell.angle_gamma   90.00
#
_symmetry.space_group_name_H-M   'P 1'
#
loop_
_entity.id
_entity.type
_entity.pdbx_description
1 polymer ?
#
loop_
_entity_poly.entity_id
_entity_poly.type
_entity_poly.pdbx_seq_one_letter_code
_entity_poly.pdbx_strand_id
1 'polypeptide(L)'
;MKQWLKAVLMCFVALAMQLPVQAQEKRTPEEAVAMVKKAVAYYKEVGREKALAEFNNPKGKFVDGELYIFSYDMKGVNLASPNPKIVGRNMIDVKDVNGKPTVRSYLEVANTKGQGWVDFVWPHPITGALQQKTAYIEKVDDILVACGIYK
;
A
#
# COMPACT_ATOMS: atom_id res chain seq x y z
N MET A 1 -5.78 -20.26 -73.44
CA MET A 1 -7.12 -20.81 -73.13
C MET A 1 -6.99 -21.78 -71.96
N LYS A 2 -7.92 -21.69 -70.98
CA LYS A 2 -8.07 -22.43 -69.70
C LYS A 2 -7.28 -21.83 -68.52
N GLN A 3 -7.86 -20.86 -67.78
CA GLN A 3 -8.77 -21.00 -66.61
C GLN A 3 -8.07 -21.63 -65.39
N TRP A 4 -7.61 -20.89 -64.37
CA TRP A 4 -8.32 -20.25 -63.23
C TRP A 4 -8.34 -21.11 -61.94
N LEU A 5 -7.92 -20.47 -60.83
CA LEU A 5 -8.18 -20.71 -59.40
C LEU A 5 -7.87 -22.09 -58.78
N LYS A 6 -6.91 -22.11 -57.83
CA LYS A 6 -7.18 -22.42 -56.40
C LYS A 6 -6.22 -21.65 -55.50
N ALA A 7 -6.75 -20.70 -54.74
CA ALA A 7 -6.10 -20.10 -53.58
C ALA A 7 -6.09 -21.11 -52.42
N VAL A 8 -4.95 -21.31 -51.76
CA VAL A 8 -4.88 -21.98 -50.44
C VAL A 8 -3.77 -21.32 -49.60
N LEU A 9 -4.24 -20.60 -48.57
CA LEU A 9 -3.65 -20.36 -47.24
C LEU A 9 -2.17 -19.95 -47.11
N MET A 10 -1.98 -18.63 -46.98
CA MET A 10 -1.56 -17.96 -45.76
C MET A 10 -0.99 -18.84 -44.62
N CYS A 11 0.33 -18.73 -44.36
CA CYS A 11 0.95 -18.98 -43.05
C CYS A 11 2.07 -17.94 -42.84
N PHE A 12 1.69 -16.71 -42.49
CA PHE A 12 2.60 -15.78 -41.82
C PHE A 12 2.88 -16.38 -40.43
N VAL A 13 4.02 -17.05 -40.26
CA VAL A 13 4.49 -17.44 -38.93
C VAL A 13 4.99 -16.16 -38.26
N ALA A 14 4.06 -15.41 -37.65
CA ALA A 14 4.39 -14.38 -36.70
C ALA A 14 4.97 -15.07 -35.46
N LEU A 15 6.30 -15.13 -35.40
CA LEU A 15 7.03 -15.55 -34.22
C LEU A 15 6.76 -14.49 -33.13
N ALA A 16 5.73 -14.71 -32.34
CA ALA A 16 5.42 -13.88 -31.19
C ALA A 16 6.58 -13.98 -30.21
N MET A 17 7.40 -12.92 -30.14
CA MET A 17 8.33 -12.72 -29.05
C MET A 17 7.50 -12.63 -27.76
N GLN A 18 7.45 -13.73 -27.02
CA GLN A 18 6.90 -13.73 -25.67
C GLN A 18 7.86 -12.91 -24.82
N LEU A 19 7.54 -11.62 -24.61
CA LEU A 19 8.16 -10.87 -23.55
C LEU A 19 7.79 -11.58 -22.24
N PRO A 20 8.76 -11.87 -21.35
CA PRO A 20 8.43 -12.36 -20.03
C PRO A 20 7.55 -11.31 -19.38
N VAL A 21 6.31 -11.68 -19.08
CA VAL A 21 5.49 -10.94 -18.12
C VAL A 21 6.28 -10.98 -16.82
N GLN A 22 6.98 -9.90 -16.48
CA GLN A 22 7.58 -9.77 -15.17
C GLN A 22 6.44 -9.87 -14.16
N ALA A 23 6.33 -11.03 -13.51
CA ALA A 23 5.52 -11.17 -12.33
C ALA A 23 6.05 -10.15 -11.33
N GLN A 24 5.20 -9.19 -10.93
CA GLN A 24 5.52 -8.28 -9.84
C GLN A 24 5.85 -9.15 -8.63
N GLU A 25 7.12 -9.17 -8.20
CA GLU A 25 7.49 -9.93 -7.00
C GLU A 25 6.67 -9.39 -5.82
N LYS A 26 6.05 -10.30 -5.06
CA LYS A 26 5.27 -9.93 -3.88
C LYS A 26 6.16 -9.13 -2.92
N ARG A 27 5.65 -8.01 -2.43
CA ARG A 27 6.37 -7.15 -1.48
C ARG A 27 6.69 -7.89 -0.18
N THR A 28 7.84 -7.63 0.41
CA THR A 28 8.33 -8.35 1.61
C THR A 28 8.10 -7.56 2.90
N PRO A 29 8.04 -8.23 4.07
CA PRO A 29 7.95 -7.56 5.36
C PRO A 29 9.11 -6.58 5.59
N GLU A 30 10.32 -6.92 5.14
CA GLU A 30 11.52 -6.12 5.30
C GLU A 30 11.41 -4.80 4.51
N GLU A 31 10.82 -4.82 3.32
CA GLU A 31 10.57 -3.60 2.54
C GLU A 31 9.60 -2.66 3.25
N ALA A 32 8.53 -3.21 3.86
CA ALA A 32 7.58 -2.41 4.64
C ALA A 32 8.24 -1.78 5.88
N VAL A 33 9.06 -2.54 6.61
CA VAL A 33 9.83 -2.02 7.75
C VAL A 33 10.79 -0.92 7.29
N ALA A 34 11.54 -1.16 6.21
CA ALA A 34 12.45 -0.17 5.65
C ALA A 34 11.73 1.12 5.25
N MET A 35 10.53 1.02 4.66
CA MET A 35 9.72 2.19 4.31
C MET A 35 9.27 2.98 5.55
N VAL A 36 8.81 2.30 6.61
CA VAL A 36 8.44 2.96 7.88
C VAL A 36 9.64 3.64 8.51
N LYS A 37 10.80 2.97 8.59
CA LYS A 37 12.02 3.55 9.17
C LYS A 37 12.48 4.79 8.40
N LYS A 38 12.43 4.75 7.06
CA LYS A 38 12.70 5.93 6.21
C LYS A 38 11.70 7.06 6.46
N ALA A 39 10.41 6.74 6.61
CA ALA A 39 9.37 7.73 6.87
C ALA A 39 9.50 8.38 8.25
N VAL A 40 9.81 7.61 9.29
CA VAL A 40 10.06 8.12 10.64
C VAL A 40 11.31 8.99 10.67
N ALA A 41 12.40 8.60 9.99
CA ALA A 41 13.59 9.43 9.87
C ALA A 41 13.28 10.76 9.15
N TYR A 42 12.56 10.70 8.03
CA TYR A 42 12.14 11.89 7.30
C TYR A 42 11.26 12.81 8.16
N TYR A 43 10.31 12.24 8.91
CA TYR A 43 9.49 12.99 9.86
C TYR A 43 10.32 13.77 10.87
N LYS A 44 11.34 13.11 11.46
CA LYS A 44 12.24 13.74 12.44
C LYS A 44 13.10 14.84 11.83
N GLU A 45 13.45 14.71 10.55
CA GLU A 45 14.26 15.69 9.82
C GLU A 45 13.47 16.94 9.43
N VAL A 46 12.30 16.77 8.82
CA VAL A 46 11.56 17.88 8.20
C VAL A 46 10.40 18.41 9.05
N GLY A 47 10.07 17.71 10.13
CA GLY A 47 8.93 18.02 11.01
C GLY A 47 7.58 17.55 10.46
N ARG A 48 6.58 17.58 11.34
CA ARG A 48 5.25 17.01 11.11
C ARG A 48 4.59 17.47 9.80
N GLU A 49 4.49 18.78 9.60
CA GLU A 49 3.72 19.35 8.50
C GLU A 49 4.26 18.91 7.13
N LYS A 50 5.57 19.07 6.92
CA LYS A 50 6.24 18.67 5.68
C LYS A 50 6.21 17.16 5.48
N ALA A 51 6.35 16.38 6.55
CA ALA A 51 6.28 14.93 6.48
C ALA A 51 4.89 14.43 6.08
N LEU A 52 3.84 14.94 6.71
CA LEU A 52 2.45 14.56 6.38
C LEU A 52 2.06 15.02 4.97
N ALA A 53 2.55 16.17 4.51
CA ALA A 53 2.35 16.61 3.13
C ALA A 53 2.98 15.61 2.12
N GLU A 54 4.20 15.16 2.39
CA GLU A 54 4.88 14.18 1.54
C GLU A 54 4.27 12.77 1.64
N PHE A 55 3.80 12.34 2.81
CA PHE A 55 3.09 11.07 2.96
C PHE A 55 1.75 11.05 2.21
N ASN A 56 1.12 12.20 2.03
CA ASN A 56 -0.12 12.36 1.24
C ASN A 56 0.13 12.63 -0.24
N ASN A 57 1.39 12.74 -0.68
CA ASN A 57 1.72 12.91 -2.08
C ASN A 57 1.64 11.54 -2.80
N PRO A 58 0.67 11.30 -3.69
CA PRO A 58 0.51 10.02 -4.38
C PRO A 58 1.65 9.69 -5.34
N LYS A 59 2.48 10.69 -5.69
CA LYS A 59 3.70 10.55 -6.50
C LYS A 59 4.96 10.80 -5.67
N GLY A 60 4.82 10.84 -4.35
CA GLY A 60 5.89 11.12 -3.41
C GLY A 60 6.76 9.89 -3.16
N LYS A 61 7.84 10.10 -2.39
CA LYS A 61 8.86 9.06 -2.12
C LYS A 61 8.37 7.91 -1.23
N PHE A 62 7.17 8.01 -0.67
CA PHE A 62 6.57 7.04 0.25
C PHE A 62 5.39 6.27 -0.36
N VAL A 63 5.34 6.21 -1.70
CA VAL A 63 4.41 5.39 -2.48
C VAL A 63 5.22 4.65 -3.54
N ASP A 64 5.26 3.32 -3.45
CA ASP A 64 5.93 2.42 -4.40
C ASP A 64 5.04 1.20 -4.68
N GLY A 65 4.15 1.34 -5.66
CA GLY A 65 3.15 0.33 -6.00
C GLY A 65 2.21 0.04 -4.82
N GLU A 66 2.35 -1.14 -4.22
CA GLU A 66 1.54 -1.60 -3.09
C GLU A 66 2.09 -1.18 -1.72
N LEU A 67 3.37 -0.78 -1.66
CA LEU A 67 4.00 -0.24 -0.46
C LEU A 67 3.70 1.25 -0.37
N TYR A 68 3.03 1.67 0.70
CA TYR A 68 2.72 3.06 0.94
C TYR A 68 2.67 3.37 2.42
N ILE A 69 3.02 4.60 2.79
CA ILE A 69 2.84 5.10 4.14
C ILE A 69 1.38 5.49 4.39
N PHE A 70 0.87 5.10 5.55
CA PHE A 70 -0.32 5.67 6.13
C PHE A 70 -0.05 6.07 7.58
N SER A 71 -0.76 7.08 8.06
CA SER A 71 -0.54 7.66 9.39
C SER A 71 -1.86 8.00 10.08
N TYR A 72 -1.85 7.89 11.40
CA TYR A 72 -2.95 8.26 12.27
C TYR A 72 -2.43 9.05 13.48
N ASP A 73 -3.22 9.99 13.97
CA ASP A 73 -3.01 10.53 15.31
C ASP A 73 -3.41 9.52 16.39
N MET A 74 -3.04 9.77 17.65
CA MET A 74 -3.41 8.90 18.77
C MET A 74 -4.92 8.87 19.12
N LYS A 75 -5.75 9.65 18.41
CA LYS A 75 -7.22 9.68 18.56
C LYS A 75 -7.94 8.93 17.43
N GLY A 76 -7.20 8.36 16.48
CA GLY A 76 -7.73 7.59 15.35
C GLY A 76 -8.10 8.44 14.14
N VAL A 77 -7.70 9.71 14.07
CA VAL A 77 -7.84 10.53 12.86
C VAL A 77 -6.78 10.10 11.84
N ASN A 78 -7.20 9.77 10.62
CA ASN A 78 -6.27 9.47 9.55
C ASN A 78 -5.55 10.76 9.10
N LEU A 79 -4.23 10.77 9.19
CA LEU A 79 -3.40 11.92 8.82
C LEU A 79 -2.77 11.75 7.43
N ALA A 80 -2.53 10.51 7.02
CA ALA A 80 -2.05 10.20 5.68
C ALA A 80 -2.60 8.87 5.18
N SER A 81 -2.95 8.83 3.89
CA SER A 81 -3.41 7.62 3.19
C SER A 81 -3.30 7.80 1.68
N PRO A 82 -3.03 6.73 0.90
CA PRO A 82 -3.22 6.77 -0.55
C PRO A 82 -4.70 6.97 -0.96
N ASN A 83 -5.65 6.76 -0.03
CA ASN A 83 -7.05 7.09 -0.26
C ASN A 83 -7.37 8.48 0.34
N PRO A 84 -7.35 9.56 -0.46
CA PRO A 84 -7.54 10.91 0.05
C PRO A 84 -8.91 11.12 0.69
N LYS A 85 -9.91 10.27 0.38
CA LYS A 85 -11.25 10.39 0.96
C LYS A 85 -11.25 10.20 2.47
N ILE A 86 -10.31 9.41 3.03
CA ILE A 86 -10.30 9.12 4.48
C ILE A 86 -9.41 10.07 5.29
N VAL A 87 -8.54 10.85 4.64
CA VAL A 87 -7.66 11.81 5.31
C VAL A 87 -8.50 12.85 6.05
N GLY A 88 -8.15 13.13 7.30
CA GLY A 88 -8.86 14.04 8.20
C GLY A 88 -10.10 13.44 8.88
N ARG A 89 -10.49 12.20 8.55
CA ARG A 89 -11.63 11.53 9.20
C ARG A 89 -11.18 10.70 10.40
N ASN A 90 -12.01 10.70 11.45
CA ASN A 90 -11.82 9.78 12.56
C ASN A 90 -12.29 8.37 12.16
N MET A 91 -11.36 7.42 12.22
CA MET A 91 -11.56 6.03 11.78
C MET A 91 -11.51 5.06 12.96
N ILE A 92 -11.59 5.54 14.21
CA ILE A 92 -11.39 4.71 15.41
C ILE A 92 -12.39 3.54 15.53
N ASP A 93 -13.58 3.68 14.95
CA ASP A 93 -14.62 2.65 14.97
C ASP A 93 -14.66 1.79 13.71
N VAL A 94 -13.74 2.02 12.77
CA VAL A 94 -13.65 1.19 11.56
C VAL A 94 -13.20 -0.21 11.93
N LYS A 95 -13.98 -1.17 11.42
CA LYS A 95 -13.70 -2.59 11.51
C LYS A 95 -13.43 -3.14 10.12
N ASP A 96 -12.57 -4.15 10.05
CA ASP A 96 -12.44 -4.93 8.82
C ASP A 96 -13.65 -5.86 8.61
N VAL A 97 -13.63 -6.61 7.51
CA VAL A 97 -14.72 -7.50 7.09
C VAL A 97 -15.02 -8.59 8.12
N ASN A 98 -14.04 -8.92 8.97
CA ASN A 98 -14.13 -9.94 10.01
C ASN A 98 -14.54 -9.34 11.36
N GLY A 99 -14.86 -8.04 11.42
CA GLY A 99 -15.24 -7.34 12.63
C GLY A 99 -14.06 -6.92 13.51
N LYS A 100 -12.81 -7.08 13.06
CA LYS A 100 -11.63 -6.66 13.83
C LYS A 100 -11.57 -5.14 13.90
N PRO A 101 -11.38 -4.51 15.09
CA PRO A 101 -11.28 -3.06 15.23
C PRO A 101 -9.91 -2.54 14.77
N THR A 102 -9.75 -2.44 13.45
CA THR A 102 -8.48 -2.21 12.76
C THR A 102 -7.67 -1.03 13.31
N VAL A 103 -8.29 0.16 13.42
CA VAL A 103 -7.57 1.37 13.85
C VAL A 103 -7.25 1.31 15.35
N ARG A 104 -8.12 0.74 16.18
CA ARG A 104 -7.84 0.54 17.62
C ARG A 104 -6.63 -0.37 17.82
N SER A 105 -6.50 -1.44 17.03
CA SER A 105 -5.33 -2.32 17.08
C SER A 105 -4.02 -1.58 16.75
N TYR A 106 -4.05 -0.60 15.84
CA TYR A 106 -2.87 0.23 15.55
C TYR A 106 -2.47 1.07 16.76
N LEU A 107 -3.45 1.75 17.35
CA LEU A 107 -3.26 2.61 18.51
C LEU A 107 -2.81 1.81 19.74
N GLU A 108 -3.32 0.58 19.91
CA GLU A 108 -2.89 -0.32 20.97
C GLU A 108 -1.40 -0.65 20.84
N VAL A 109 -0.94 -1.07 19.65
CA VAL A 109 0.48 -1.36 19.40
C VAL A 109 1.33 -0.10 19.61
N ALA A 110 0.92 1.04 19.06
CA ALA A 110 1.63 2.30 19.18
C ALA A 110 1.76 2.77 20.65
N ASN A 111 0.71 2.62 21.46
CA ASN A 111 0.71 3.07 22.85
C ASN A 111 1.38 2.10 23.83
N THR A 112 1.35 0.79 23.56
CA THR A 112 1.91 -0.21 24.48
C THR A 112 3.36 -0.56 24.18
N LYS A 113 3.70 -0.75 22.90
CA LYS A 113 5.02 -1.23 22.46
C LYS A 113 5.82 -0.18 21.70
N GLY A 114 5.18 0.91 21.28
CA GLY A 114 5.77 1.92 20.40
C GLY A 114 5.88 1.47 18.94
N GLN A 115 6.04 0.17 18.68
CA GLN A 115 6.12 -0.40 17.34
C GLN A 115 5.66 -1.86 17.31
N GLY A 116 5.29 -2.36 16.14
CA GLY A 116 4.92 -3.77 15.96
C GLY A 116 4.06 -4.03 14.73
N TRP A 117 3.69 -5.30 14.54
CA TRP A 117 2.88 -5.76 13.41
C TRP A 117 1.40 -5.87 13.77
N VAL A 118 0.53 -5.51 12.83
CA VAL A 118 -0.93 -5.70 12.93
C VAL A 118 -1.47 -6.29 11.63
N ASP A 119 -2.14 -7.44 11.73
CA ASP A 119 -2.89 -8.06 10.64
C ASP A 119 -4.32 -7.51 10.55
N PHE A 120 -4.84 -7.30 9.35
CA PHE A 120 -6.23 -6.87 9.11
C PHE A 120 -6.61 -7.08 7.63
N VAL A 121 -7.89 -7.06 7.29
CA VAL A 121 -8.34 -7.05 5.89
C VAL A 121 -8.50 -5.61 5.41
N TRP A 122 -7.98 -5.29 4.22
CA TRP A 122 -8.06 -3.95 3.63
C TRP A 122 -8.20 -4.01 2.11
N PRO A 123 -8.85 -3.02 1.46
CA PRO A 123 -8.84 -2.91 0.01
C PRO A 123 -7.42 -2.77 -0.53
N HIS A 124 -7.11 -3.54 -1.57
CA HIS A 124 -5.88 -3.40 -2.34
C HIS A 124 -5.91 -2.09 -3.16
N PRO A 125 -4.85 -1.26 -3.15
CA PRO A 125 -4.89 0.08 -3.76
C PRO A 125 -5.06 0.03 -5.29
N ILE A 126 -4.61 -1.04 -5.94
CA ILE A 126 -4.66 -1.19 -7.41
C ILE A 126 -5.94 -1.87 -7.88
N THR A 127 -6.34 -2.98 -7.24
CA THR A 127 -7.44 -3.83 -7.71
C THR A 127 -8.76 -3.54 -6.99
N GLY A 128 -8.72 -2.84 -5.86
CA GLY A 128 -9.88 -2.61 -5.00
C GLY A 128 -10.36 -3.84 -4.23
N ALA A 129 -9.79 -5.02 -4.49
CA ALA A 129 -10.18 -6.25 -3.83
C ALA A 129 -9.83 -6.23 -2.34
N LEU A 130 -10.72 -6.76 -1.51
CA LEU A 130 -10.45 -6.95 -0.08
C LEU A 130 -9.44 -8.08 0.08
N GLN A 131 -8.31 -7.79 0.70
CA GLN A 131 -7.22 -8.75 0.88
C GLN A 131 -6.65 -8.69 2.29
N GLN A 132 -6.09 -9.81 2.73
CA GLN A 132 -5.38 -9.85 3.99
C GLN A 132 -4.11 -8.99 3.88
N LYS A 133 -3.94 -8.08 4.84
CA LYS A 133 -2.78 -7.21 4.96
C LYS A 133 -2.12 -7.41 6.32
N THR A 134 -0.82 -7.23 6.38
CA THR A 134 -0.08 -7.06 7.63
C THR A 134 0.74 -5.78 7.55
N ALA A 135 0.64 -4.92 8.57
CA ALA A 135 1.34 -3.64 8.59
C ALA A 135 2.26 -3.52 9.79
N TYR A 136 3.47 -3.04 9.54
CA TYR A 136 4.38 -2.59 10.57
C TYR A 136 4.03 -1.17 10.96
N ILE A 137 3.99 -0.92 12.26
CA ILE A 137 3.60 0.34 12.87
C ILE A 137 4.76 0.83 13.71
N GLU A 138 5.02 2.12 13.67
CA GLU A 138 5.96 2.81 14.55
C GLU A 138 5.38 4.16 14.99
N LYS A 139 5.38 4.39 16.30
CA LYS A 139 4.98 5.66 16.91
C LYS A 139 6.12 6.67 16.81
N VAL A 140 5.78 7.89 16.42
CA VAL A 140 6.66 9.06 16.48
C VAL A 140 5.83 10.23 17.00
N ASP A 141 6.27 10.82 18.12
CA ASP A 141 5.52 11.81 18.88
C ASP A 141 4.07 11.36 19.19
N ASP A 142 3.08 12.12 18.73
CA ASP A 142 1.64 11.92 18.88
C ASP A 142 0.98 11.25 17.66
N ILE A 143 1.78 10.67 16.75
CA ILE A 143 1.29 9.95 15.57
C ILE A 143 1.89 8.56 15.47
N LEU A 144 1.24 7.71 14.69
CA LEU A 144 1.85 6.50 14.16
C LEU A 144 2.10 6.63 12.67
N VAL A 145 3.16 5.99 12.22
CA VAL A 145 3.54 5.84 10.82
C VAL A 145 3.58 4.34 10.53
N ALA A 146 2.97 3.93 9.43
CA ALA A 146 2.84 2.52 9.12
C ALA A 146 2.91 2.24 7.61
N CYS A 147 3.40 1.06 7.28
CA CYS A 147 3.41 0.47 5.93
C CYS A 147 3.14 -1.03 6.07
N GLY A 148 2.55 -1.65 5.05
CA GLY A 148 2.25 -3.07 5.11
C GLY A 148 2.18 -3.73 3.74
N ILE A 149 2.21 -5.05 3.78
CA ILE A 149 2.16 -5.93 2.61
C ILE A 149 0.86 -6.70 2.56
N TYR A 150 0.38 -6.96 1.35
CA TYR A 150 -0.75 -7.84 1.10
C TYR A 150 -0.26 -9.30 0.99
N LYS A 151 -1.07 -10.25 1.45
CA LYS A 151 -0.74 -11.68 1.50
C LYS A 151 -1.36 -12.42 0.32
#